data_AF-A0A9Q3YU07-F1
#
_entry.id   AF-A0A9Q3YU07-F1
#
_cell.length_a   1.000
_cell.length_b   1.000
_cell.length_c   1.000
_cell.angle_alpha   90.00
_cell.angle_beta   90.00
_cell.angle_gamma   90.00
#
_symmetry.space_group_name_H-M   'P 1'
#
loop_
_entity.id
_entity.type
_entity.pdbx_description
1 polymer ?
#
loop_
_entity_poly.entity_id
_entity_poly.type
_entity_poly.pdbx_seq_one_letter_code
_entity_poly.pdbx_strand_id
1 'polypeptide(L)'
;LPELCNLADVIIIPTKAGVLDLLAIKSTIDIIEQSGNEDKALIVFNMVKPNTTLTEEIKNQLSDYNVRVSKNMISDLVAFSRSVLINGVEDNNKAQKQIDALTKEVLTIAINN
;
A
#
# COMPACT_ATOMS: atom_id res chain seq x y z
N LEU A 1 18.28 -3.13 -2.58
CA LEU A 1 16.84 -3.43 -2.61
C LEU A 1 16.55 -4.92 -2.75
N PRO A 2 17.17 -5.68 -3.69
CA PRO A 2 16.91 -7.13 -3.81
C PRO A 2 17.17 -7.93 -2.52
N GLU A 3 18.25 -7.60 -1.79
CA GLU A 3 18.54 -8.22 -0.50
C GLU A 3 17.46 -7.94 0.56
N LEU A 4 16.87 -6.73 0.54
CA LEU A 4 15.77 -6.38 1.43
C LEU A 4 14.50 -7.15 1.07
N CYS A 5 14.25 -7.35 -0.23
CA CYS A 5 13.15 -8.19 -0.69
C CYS A 5 13.30 -9.61 -0.13
N ASN A 6 14.50 -10.20 -0.13
CA ASN A 6 14.72 -11.55 0.42
C ASN A 6 14.56 -11.62 1.94
N LEU A 7 14.96 -10.56 2.67
CA LEU A 7 14.89 -10.53 4.14
C LEU A 7 13.48 -10.27 4.68
N ALA A 8 12.63 -9.56 3.93
CA ALA A 8 11.31 -9.16 4.40
C ALA A 8 10.32 -10.33 4.40
N ASP A 9 9.49 -10.42 5.45
CA ASP A 9 8.32 -11.31 5.48
C ASP A 9 7.14 -10.73 4.66
N VAL A 10 7.06 -9.40 4.60
CA VAL A 10 6.06 -8.66 3.80
C VAL A 10 6.71 -7.40 3.23
N ILE A 11 6.44 -7.12 1.96
CA ILE A 11 6.90 -5.92 1.25
C ILE A 11 5.69 -5.02 0.98
N ILE A 12 5.66 -3.84 1.59
CA ILE A 12 4.59 -2.86 1.38
C ILE A 12 5.06 -1.77 0.40
N ILE A 13 4.31 -1.57 -0.68
CA ILE A 13 4.60 -0.55 -1.71
C ILE A 13 3.52 0.54 -1.62
N PRO A 14 3.73 1.61 -0.85
CA PRO A 14 2.77 2.71 -0.76
C PRO A 14 2.83 3.58 -2.01
N THR A 15 1.69 3.88 -2.62
CA THR A 15 1.60 4.77 -3.79
C THR A 15 0.34 5.63 -3.76
N LYS A 16 0.39 6.83 -4.32
CA LYS A 16 -0.82 7.63 -4.51
C LYS A 16 -1.60 7.10 -5.72
N ALA A 17 -2.89 7.43 -5.78
CA ALA A 17 -3.72 7.22 -6.96
C ALA A 17 -3.44 8.30 -8.03
N GLY A 18 -2.17 8.45 -8.43
CA GLY A 18 -1.72 9.32 -9.51
C GLY A 18 -0.95 8.54 -10.56
N VAL A 19 -1.12 8.89 -11.84
CA VAL A 19 -0.42 8.21 -12.95
C VAL A 19 1.10 8.31 -12.81
N LEU A 20 1.62 9.46 -12.35
CA LEU A 20 3.05 9.64 -12.13
C LEU A 20 3.56 8.80 -10.96
N ASP A 21 2.78 8.68 -9.88
CA ASP A 21 3.11 7.85 -8.73
C ASP A 21 3.13 6.36 -9.10
N LEU A 22 2.23 5.93 -9.99
CA LEU A 22 2.23 4.57 -10.55
C LEU A 22 3.51 4.29 -11.36
N LEU A 23 3.88 5.22 -12.26
CA LEU A 23 5.09 5.08 -13.05
C LEU A 23 6.35 5.02 -12.16
N ALA A 24 6.37 5.76 -11.05
CA ALA A 24 7.47 5.77 -10.11
C ALA A 24 7.67 4.40 -9.43
N ILE A 25 6.58 3.71 -9.05
CA ILE A 25 6.68 2.41 -8.37
C ILE A 25 6.95 1.24 -9.32
N LYS A 26 6.84 1.42 -10.64
CA LYS A 26 7.07 0.35 -11.62
C LYS A 26 8.43 -0.32 -11.45
N SER A 27 9.50 0.47 -11.32
CA SER A 27 10.85 -0.05 -11.09
C SER A 27 10.97 -0.88 -9.80
N THR A 28 10.18 -0.55 -8.77
CA THR A 28 10.15 -1.30 -7.52
C THR A 28 9.43 -2.64 -7.70
N ILE A 29 8.32 -2.65 -8.44
CA ILE A 29 7.60 -3.87 -8.81
C ILE A 29 8.52 -4.79 -9.63
N ASP A 30 9.19 -4.25 -10.64
CA ASP A 30 10.11 -5.03 -11.49
C ASP A 30 11.23 -5.70 -10.67
N ILE A 31 11.79 -5.01 -9.67
CA ILE A 31 12.81 -5.58 -8.77
C ILE A 31 12.24 -6.71 -7.92
N ILE A 32 11.02 -6.56 -7.41
CA ILE A 32 10.36 -7.57 -6.59
C ILE A 32 10.09 -8.82 -7.42
N GLU A 33 9.53 -8.68 -8.62
CA GLU A 33 9.26 -9.78 -9.55
C GLU A 33 10.55 -10.48 -9.99
N GLN A 34 11.62 -9.72 -10.30
CA GLN A 34 12.92 -10.31 -10.65
C GLN A 34 13.56 -11.10 -9.50
N SER A 35 13.21 -10.74 -8.26
CA SER A 35 13.67 -11.44 -7.06
C SER A 35 12.76 -12.61 -6.65
N GLY A 36 11.64 -12.83 -7.34
CA GLY A 36 10.68 -13.91 -7.03
C GLY A 36 9.96 -13.71 -5.69
N ASN A 37 9.71 -12.47 -5.29
CA ASN A 37 9.14 -12.10 -3.99
C ASN A 37 7.75 -11.42 -4.13
N GLU A 38 7.06 -11.61 -5.25
CA GLU A 38 5.75 -11.03 -5.55
C GLU A 38 4.63 -11.50 -4.62
N ASP A 39 4.74 -12.72 -4.09
CA ASP A 39 3.79 -13.39 -3.19
C ASP A 39 3.68 -12.70 -1.82
N LYS A 40 4.77 -12.08 -1.38
CA LYS A 40 4.84 -11.28 -0.14
C LYS A 40 4.74 -9.78 -0.35
N ALA A 41 4.55 -9.32 -1.59
CA ALA A 41 4.41 -7.92 -1.91
C ALA A 41 2.94 -7.45 -1.93
N LEU A 42 2.70 -6.25 -1.41
CA LEU A 42 1.38 -5.63 -1.31
C LEU A 42 1.47 -4.15 -1.72
N ILE A 43 0.81 -3.78 -2.80
CA ILE A 43 0.63 -2.37 -3.19
C ILE A 43 -0.51 -1.77 -2.38
N VAL A 44 -0.24 -0.63 -1.74
CA VAL A 44 -1.22 0.07 -0.90
C VAL A 44 -1.42 1.48 -1.44
N PHE A 45 -2.67 1.80 -1.81
CA PHE A 45 -3.01 3.16 -2.16
C PHE A 45 -3.03 4.05 -0.91
N ASN A 46 -2.15 5.03 -0.91
CA ASN A 46 -1.95 6.01 0.16
C ASN A 46 -2.35 7.42 -0.28
N MET A 47 -2.80 8.23 0.68
CA MET A 47 -3.31 9.58 0.44
C MET A 47 -4.39 9.64 -0.66
N VAL A 48 -5.31 8.68 -0.63
CA VAL A 48 -6.41 8.63 -1.61
C VAL A 48 -7.39 9.77 -1.33
N LYS A 49 -7.59 10.62 -2.34
CA LYS A 49 -8.60 11.67 -2.29
C LYS A 49 -9.99 11.06 -2.45
N PRO A 50 -10.99 11.52 -1.68
CA PRO A 50 -12.36 11.05 -1.85
C PRO A 50 -12.90 11.44 -3.23
N ASN A 51 -13.81 10.62 -3.77
CA ASN A 51 -14.64 10.91 -4.95
C ASN A 51 -13.89 11.11 -6.29
N THR A 52 -12.80 10.36 -6.52
CA THR A 52 -12.09 10.38 -7.82
C THR A 52 -12.24 9.05 -8.54
N THR A 53 -12.73 9.07 -9.79
CA THR A 53 -12.76 7.88 -10.67
C THR A 53 -11.35 7.39 -11.02
N LEU A 54 -10.37 8.30 -10.98
CA LEU A 54 -8.96 8.03 -11.24
C LEU A 54 -8.38 6.88 -10.40
N THR A 55 -8.82 6.71 -9.15
CA THR A 55 -8.34 5.62 -8.28
C THR A 55 -8.72 4.25 -8.83
N GLU A 56 -9.94 4.09 -9.33
CA GLU A 56 -10.40 2.82 -9.92
C GLU A 56 -9.72 2.55 -11.26
N GLU A 57 -9.51 3.60 -12.08
CA GLU A 57 -8.75 3.48 -13.33
C GLU A 57 -7.32 3.01 -13.09
N ILE A 58 -6.62 3.58 -12.10
CA ILE A 58 -5.25 3.18 -11.76
C ILE A 58 -5.20 1.78 -11.14
N LYS A 59 -6.20 1.42 -10.33
CA LYS A 59 -6.31 0.08 -9.76
C LYS A 59 -6.43 -0.99 -10.85
N ASN A 60 -7.16 -0.72 -11.93
CA ASN A 60 -7.27 -1.61 -13.08
C ASN A 60 -5.96 -1.71 -13.87
N GLN A 61 -5.16 -0.65 -13.94
CA GLN A 61 -3.82 -0.74 -14.57
C GLN A 61 -2.85 -1.56 -13.73
N LEU A 62 -3.02 -1.56 -12.40
CA LEU A 62 -2.19 -2.34 -11.50
C LEU A 62 -2.48 -3.83 -11.52
N SER A 63 -3.66 -4.26 -11.98
CA SER A 63 -3.96 -5.70 -12.11
C SER A 63 -3.14 -6.40 -13.20
N ASP A 64 -2.43 -5.64 -14.04
CA ASP A 64 -1.53 -6.20 -15.06
C ASP A 64 -0.19 -6.70 -14.47
N TYR A 65 0.13 -6.36 -13.22
CA TYR A 65 1.33 -6.82 -12.51
C TYR A 65 1.02 -8.04 -11.63
N ASN A 66 2.04 -8.86 -11.36
CA ASN A 66 1.87 -10.06 -10.52
C ASN A 66 1.86 -9.77 -9.00
N VAL A 67 1.90 -8.49 -8.63
CA VAL A 67 1.89 -8.05 -7.24
C VAL A 67 0.46 -7.77 -6.77
N ARG A 68 0.13 -8.22 -5.56
CA ARG A 68 -1.20 -8.02 -4.97
C ARG A 68 -1.47 -6.54 -4.69
N VAL A 69 -2.66 -6.06 -5.05
CA VAL A 69 -3.16 -4.73 -4.65
C VAL A 69 -4.07 -4.88 -3.44
N SER A 70 -3.79 -4.10 -2.38
CA SER A 70 -4.57 -4.09 -1.15
C SER A 70 -6.03 -3.70 -1.40
N LYS A 71 -6.94 -4.36 -0.69
CA LYS A 71 -8.36 -3.97 -0.66
C LYS A 71 -8.59 -2.72 0.19
N ASN A 72 -7.66 -2.41 1.06
CA ASN A 72 -7.72 -1.30 1.99
C ASN A 72 -6.91 -0.12 1.45
N MET A 73 -7.44 1.09 1.62
CA MET A 73 -6.78 2.31 1.17
C MET A 73 -6.63 3.28 2.34
N ILE A 74 -5.54 4.04 2.33
CA ILE A 74 -5.33 5.13 3.28
C ILE A 74 -5.79 6.43 2.63
N SER A 75 -6.82 7.05 3.20
CA SER A 75 -7.36 8.31 2.69
C SER A 75 -6.51 9.50 3.09
N ASP A 76 -6.61 10.59 2.33
CA ASP A 76 -5.98 11.87 2.64
C ASP A 76 -6.73 12.60 3.79
N LEU A 77 -6.59 12.08 5.01
CA LEU A 77 -7.19 12.65 6.22
C LEU A 77 -6.17 13.49 7.00
N VAL A 78 -6.61 14.65 7.49
CA VAL A 78 -5.81 15.52 8.39
C VAL A 78 -5.28 14.77 9.62
N ALA A 79 -5.99 13.75 10.07
CA ALA A 79 -5.58 12.89 11.18
C ALA A 79 -4.20 12.24 10.96
N PHE A 80 -3.87 11.82 9.73
CA PHE A 80 -2.57 11.24 9.40
C PHE A 80 -1.43 12.27 9.40
N SER A 81 -1.72 13.53 9.11
CA SER A 81 -0.70 14.60 9.26
C SER A 81 -0.48 14.96 10.74
N ARG A 82 -1.55 14.94 11.54
CA ARG A 82 -1.47 15.22 12.99
C ARG A 82 -0.84 14.08 13.78
N SER A 83 -0.95 12.84 13.31
CA SER A 83 -0.43 11.66 14.01
C SER A 83 1.06 11.73 14.31
N VAL A 84 1.82 12.46 13.49
CA VAL A 84 3.25 12.71 13.72
C VAL A 84 3.52 13.44 15.04
N LEU A 85 2.58 14.28 15.49
CA LEU A 85 2.69 15.04 16.73
C LEU A 85 2.15 14.29 17.95
N ILE A 86 1.21 13.38 17.74
CA ILE A 86 0.48 12.67 18.81
C ILE A 86 0.79 11.16 18.84
N ASN A 87 1.77 10.70 18.07
CA ASN A 87 2.26 9.32 17.96
C ASN A 87 1.22 8.27 17.51
N GLY A 88 0.17 8.66 16.78
CA GLY A 88 -0.83 7.72 16.32
C GLY A 88 -2.11 8.36 15.79
N VAL A 89 -3.10 7.54 15.48
CA VAL A 89 -4.39 7.96 14.89
C VAL A 89 -5.60 7.56 15.76
N GLU A 90 -5.36 7.18 17.00
CA GLU A 90 -6.35 6.61 17.94
C GLU A 90 -7.52 7.59 18.19
N ASP A 91 -7.22 8.88 18.23
CA ASP A 91 -8.20 9.96 18.42
C ASP A 91 -9.11 10.17 17.19
N ASN A 92 -8.83 9.49 16.06
CA ASN A 92 -9.63 9.57 14.85
C ASN A 92 -10.12 8.19 14.41
N ASN A 93 -11.38 7.88 14.76
CA ASN A 93 -12.02 6.61 14.43
C ASN A 93 -11.95 6.21 12.95
N LYS A 94 -12.00 7.17 12.01
CA LYS A 94 -11.93 6.86 10.58
C LYS A 94 -10.52 6.44 10.17
N ALA A 95 -9.50 7.17 10.61
CA ALA A 95 -8.10 6.84 10.36
C ALA A 95 -7.70 5.54 11.07
N GLN A 96 -8.11 5.34 12.32
CA GLN A 96 -7.88 4.11 13.07
C GLN A 96 -8.43 2.88 12.33
N LYS A 97 -9.68 2.94 11.86
CA LYS A 97 -10.29 1.85 11.09
C LYS A 97 -9.52 1.51 9.81
N GLN A 98 -8.95 2.51 9.12
CA GLN A 98 -8.15 2.28 7.91
C GLN A 98 -6.83 1.56 8.26
N ILE A 99 -6.17 1.97 9.33
CA ILE A 99 -4.94 1.32 9.82
C ILE A 99 -5.24 -0.09 10.32
N ASP A 100 -6.30 -0.30 11.11
CA ASP A 100 -6.69 -1.62 11.60
C ASP A 100 -6.99 -2.60 10.45
N ALA A 101 -7.70 -2.14 9.43
CA ALA A 101 -8.06 -2.96 8.27
C ALA A 101 -6.81 -3.35 7.46
N LEU A 102 -5.92 -2.40 7.20
CA LEU A 102 -4.65 -2.67 6.53
C LEU A 102 -3.74 -3.59 7.36
N THR A 103 -3.70 -3.38 8.68
CA THR A 103 -2.91 -4.21 9.60
C THR A 103 -3.35 -5.67 9.54
N LYS A 104 -4.66 -5.93 9.56
CA LYS A 104 -5.21 -7.29 9.43
C LYS A 104 -4.81 -7.95 8.10
N GLU A 105 -4.83 -7.20 7.01
CA GLU A 105 -4.43 -7.70 5.70
C GLU A 105 -2.93 -8.03 5.66
N VAL A 106 -2.07 -7.14 6.16
CA VAL A 106 -0.62 -7.35 6.24
C VAL A 106 -0.28 -8.57 7.09
N LEU A 107 -0.90 -8.72 8.27
CA LEU A 107 -0.69 -9.89 9.14
C LEU A 107 -1.14 -11.19 8.46
N THR A 108 -2.20 -11.15 7.66
CA THR A 108 -2.66 -12.32 6.89
C THR A 108 -1.62 -12.74 5.86
N ILE A 109 -0.91 -11.80 5.23
CA ILE A 109 0.18 -12.12 4.29
C ILE A 109 1.36 -12.72 5.06
N ALA A 110 1.77 -12.09 6.15
CA ALA A 110 2.92 -12.51 6.95
C ALA A 110 2.79 -13.92 7.55
N ILE A 111 1.56 -14.37 7.84
CA ILE A 111 1.30 -15.68 8.45
C ILE A 111 1.18 -16.80 7.40
N ASN A 112 0.78 -16.47 6.17
CA ASN A 112 0.47 -17.45 5.12
C ASN A 112 1.64 -17.70 4.15
N ASN A 113 2.71 -16.91 4.23
CA ASN A 113 3.97 -17.09 3.52
C ASN A 113 5.04 -17.63 4.48
#